data_AF-A0A967CZU7-F1
#
_entry.id   AF-A0A967CZU7-F1
#
_cell.length_a   1.000
_cell.length_b   1.000
_cell.length_c   1.000
_cell.angle_alpha   90.00
_cell.angle_beta   90.00
_cell.angle_gamma   90.00
#
_symmetry.space_group_name_H-M   'P 1'
#
loop_
_entity.id
_entity.type
_entity.pdbx_description
1 polymer ?
#
loop_
_entity_poly.entity_id
_entity_poly.type
_entity_poly.pdbx_seq_one_letter_code
_entity_poly.pdbx_strand_id
1 'polypeptide(L)' 'MNTDPIKRAGLSPKFWEKKPLKEMNPIEWEALCDGCGKCCLNKIEDEDTGDVYLTRVACG' A
#
# COMPACT_ATOMS: atom_id res chain seq x y z
N MET A 1 18.48 5.59 -11.95
CA MET A 1 18.44 6.36 -10.69
C MET A 1 17.01 6.29 -10.20
N ASN A 2 16.76 5.54 -9.13
CA ASN A 2 15.39 5.31 -8.64
C ASN A 2 15.02 6.49 -7.73
N THR A 3 14.34 7.49 -8.28
CA THR A 3 13.73 8.55 -7.48
C THR A 3 12.53 7.94 -6.79
N ASP A 4 12.73 7.56 -5.54
CA ASP A 4 11.68 7.10 -4.66
C ASP A 4 10.52 8.13 -4.65
N PRO A 5 9.34 7.80 -5.19
CA PRO A 5 8.24 8.75 -5.32
C PRO A 5 7.53 9.03 -4.00
N ILE A 6 7.81 8.23 -2.96
CA ILE A 6 7.04 8.27 -1.72
C ILE A 6 7.72 9.17 -0.69
N LYS A 7 6.96 10.09 -0.13
CA LYS A 7 7.45 11.06 0.83
C LYS A 7 7.69 10.43 2.21
N ARG A 8 8.91 9.96 2.47
CA ARG A 8 9.31 9.34 3.75
C ARG A 8 9.91 10.30 4.78
N ALA A 9 10.21 11.54 4.39
CA ALA A 9 10.85 12.51 5.27
C ALA A 9 10.02 12.79 6.53
N GLY A 10 10.63 12.65 7.70
CA GLY A 10 9.99 12.90 9.00
C GLY A 10 9.24 11.71 9.60
N LEU A 11 9.18 10.56 8.93
CA LEU A 11 8.60 9.35 9.50
C LEU A 11 9.58 8.68 10.49
N SER A 12 9.06 8.19 11.60
CA SER A 12 9.87 7.39 12.51
C SER A 12 10.20 6.03 11.89
N PRO A 13 11.42 5.49 12.09
CA PRO A 13 11.77 4.17 11.59
C PRO A 13 10.80 3.12 12.10
N LYS A 14 10.29 2.28 11.19
CA LYS A 14 9.36 1.18 11.52
C LYS A 14 8.13 1.61 12.31
N PHE A 15 7.57 2.79 12.03
CA PHE A 15 6.38 3.30 12.71
C PHE A 15 5.21 2.29 12.75
N TRP A 16 5.09 1.42 11.72
CA TRP A 16 4.07 0.38 11.63
C TRP A 16 4.13 -0.70 12.73
N GLU A 17 5.27 -0.88 13.40
CA GLU A 17 5.38 -1.81 14.54
C GLU A 17 4.70 -1.25 15.80
N LYS A 18 4.52 0.08 15.89
CA LYS A 18 4.04 0.77 17.09
C LYS A 18 2.71 1.49 16.91
N LYS A 19 2.30 1.74 15.67
CA LYS A 19 1.10 2.49 15.32
C LYS A 19 0.07 1.59 14.63
N PRO A 20 -1.14 1.43 15.17
CA PRO A 20 -2.21 0.71 14.50
C PRO A 20 -2.55 1.32 13.14
N LEU A 21 -2.89 0.48 12.15
CA LEU A 21 -3.25 0.91 10.79
C LEU A 21 -4.30 2.05 10.78
N LYS A 22 -5.34 1.94 11.61
CA LYS A 22 -6.42 2.92 11.73
C LYS A 22 -5.98 4.30 12.25
N GLU A 23 -4.80 4.39 12.87
CA GLU A 23 -4.25 5.62 13.45
C GLU A 23 -3.21 6.26 12.52
N MET A 24 -2.81 5.57 11.45
CA MET A 24 -1.85 6.08 10.49
C MET A 24 -2.43 7.25 9.69
N ASN A 25 -1.61 8.28 9.50
CA ASN A 25 -1.93 9.38 8.60
C ASN A 25 -1.68 8.96 7.14
N PRO A 26 -2.11 9.77 6.15
CA PRO A 26 -1.95 9.41 4.73
C PRO A 26 -0.50 9.16 4.30
N ILE A 27 0.46 9.92 4.83
CA ILE A 27 1.89 9.78 4.48
C ILE A 27 2.44 8.46 5.04
N GLU A 28 2.07 8.09 6.25
CA GLU A 28 2.41 6.80 6.86
C GLU A 28 1.78 5.64 6.08
N TRP A 29 0.53 5.78 5.64
CA TRP A 29 -0.14 4.78 4.80
C TRP A 29 0.57 4.59 3.45
N GLU A 30 0.91 5.69 2.78
CA GLU A 30 1.61 5.65 1.49
C GLU A 30 3.03 5.06 1.64
N ALA A 31 3.74 5.42 2.70
CA ALA A 31 5.05 4.87 3.04
C ALA A 31 5.01 3.38 3.37
N LEU A 32 3.94 2.91 4.03
CA LEU A 32 3.71 1.50 4.32
C LEU A 32 3.37 0.71 3.04
N CYS A 33 2.61 1.32 2.11
CA CYS A 33 2.27 0.70 0.84
C CYS A 33 3.50 0.40 -0.02
N ASP A 34 4.54 1.23 0.12
CA ASP A 34 5.78 1.23 -0.68
C ASP A 34 5.60 1.40 -2.20
N GLY A 35 4.36 1.60 -2.66
CA GLY A 35 4.00 1.77 -4.06
C GLY A 35 4.01 0.48 -4.88
N CYS A 36 4.29 -0.69 -4.28
CA CYS A 36 4.37 -1.95 -5.02
C CYS A 36 3.01 -2.58 -5.38
N GLY A 37 1.91 -2.10 -4.78
CA GLY A 37 0.57 -2.65 -5.01
C GLY A 37 0.36 -4.07 -4.47
N LYS A 38 1.19 -4.54 -3.52
CA LYS A 38 1.03 -5.86 -2.88
C LYS A 38 0.06 -5.85 -1.71
N CYS A 39 -0.12 -4.70 -1.05
CA CYS A 39 -1.03 -4.54 0.09
C CYS A 39 -2.31 -3.77 -0.27
N CYS A 40 -2.24 -2.85 -1.24
CA CYS A 40 -3.41 -2.17 -1.82
C CYS A 40 -3.80 -2.94 -3.09
N LEU A 41 -4.75 -3.88 -2.98
CA LEU A 41 -5.19 -4.71 -4.11
C LEU A 41 -6.71 -4.77 -4.18
N ASN A 42 -7.23 -4.74 -5.40
CA ASN A 42 -8.60 -5.15 -5.68
C ASN A 42 -8.57 -6.62 -6.12
N LYS A 43 -9.32 -7.45 -5.39
CA LYS A 43 -9.62 -8.82 -5.76
C LYS A 43 -10.85 -8.79 -6.68
N ILE A 44 -10.67 -9.22 -7.92
CA ILE A 44 -11.72 -9.27 -8.92
C ILE A 44 -12.02 -10.74 -9.18
N GLU A 45 -13.29 -11.10 -9.20
CA GLU A 45 -13.77 -12.45 -9.49
C GLU A 45 -14.56 -12.40 -10.80
N ASP A 46 -14.25 -13.31 -11.72
CA ASP A 46 -15.00 -13.50 -12.95
C ASP A 46 -16.31 -14.22 -12.64
N GLU A 47 -17.45 -13.65 -13.04
CA GLU A 47 -18.77 -14.18 -12.69
C GLU A 47 -19.15 -15.46 -13.43
N ASP A 48 -18.53 -15.71 -14.60
CA ASP A 48 -18.82 -16.86 -15.44
C ASP A 48 -17.89 -18.04 -15.13
N THR A 49 -16.61 -17.76 -14.83
CA THR A 49 -15.59 -18.81 -14.59
C THR A 49 -15.25 -19.02 -13.12
N GLY A 50 -15.49 -18.02 -12.26
CA GLY A 50 -15.04 -18.00 -10.87
C GLY A 50 -13.54 -17.71 -10.70
N ASP A 51 -12.84 -17.32 -11.76
CA ASP A 51 -11.40 -17.03 -11.68
C ASP A 51 -11.13 -15.75 -10.88
N VAL A 52 -10.09 -15.80 -10.03
CA VAL A 52 -9.70 -14.67 -9.18
C VAL A 52 -8.46 -13.99 -9.73
N TYR A 53 -8.59 -12.69 -10.01
CA TYR A 53 -7.51 -11.83 -10.46
C TYR A 53 -7.14 -10.81 -9.38
N LEU A 54 -5.84 -10.63 -9.15
CA LEU A 54 -5.30 -9.63 -8.23
C LEU A 54 -4.70 -8.46 -9.01
N THR A 55 -5.15 -7.26 -8.70
CA THR A 55 -4.57 -6.03 -9.26
C THR A 55 -3.40 -5.54 -8.41
N ARG A 56 -2.47 -4.79 -9.02
CA ARG A 56 -1.37 -4.10 -8.33
C ARG A 56 -1.60 -2.59 -8.36
N VAL A 57 -2.56 -2.12 -7.56
CA VAL A 57 -2.92 -0.70 -7.50
C VAL A 57 -2.08 -0.03 -6.40
N ALA A 58 -1.27 0.96 -6.75
CA ALA A 58 -0.56 1.74 -5.74
C ALA A 58 -1.52 2.70 -5.03
N CYS A 59 -1.31 2.88 -3.72
CA CYS A 59 -1.95 3.95 -2.95
C CYS A 59 -1.29 5.31 -3.31
N GLY A 60 -2.04 6.42 -3.27
CA GLY A 60 -1.56 7.77 -3.62
C GLY A 60 -2.39 8.87 -2.98
#